data_AF-A0A562I415-F1
#
_entry.id   AF-A0A562I415-F1
#
_cell.length_a   1.000
_cell.length_b   1.000
_cell.length_c   1.000
_cell.angle_alpha   90.00
_cell.angle_beta   90.00
_cell.angle_gamma   90.00
#
_symmetry.space_group_name_H-M   'P 1'
#
loop_
_entity.id
_entity.type
_entity.pdbx_description
1 polymer ?
#
loop_
_entity_poly.entity_id
_entity_poly.type
_entity_poly.pdbx_seq_one_letter_code
_entity_poly.pdbx_strand_id
1 'polypeptide(L)'
;MRWRLHPETLREETDDPEKLRTVRDGLTAKLDVALDNRSRARLLSLRAVASRILGDLDEALDDARLALTYAEATGELRRTALARARLAQVLRWRGEFAEADRLFAEANSSELPDRLRAALHEHAGRCCYDQGRLMEACHHFERALDLRRADDPELTARTRVALDAVAERAGRDGFGPYPRTRDEIVRAGRPPVPTFDQDQQRWGYADADGNLVLGTDYAEVQPFREGVAWVRRPEGTRWALVDESGRTLIEANNGYRAAGSFSDGLAWVSMDGTGGWMAIDMSNIVVIPPGFDDVRPFRGGLATVRVGGGWGAVDRTGAVVVPTRYHSLTTALADGRYIDGFTEEGLAVVELNGRRGVVDRTGRVIVAPAHPTVVVHPVAFLIGDGAGRWGALDRRGERLIDRVHPSRDRVLEEIDKLLADATPLL
;
A
#
# COMPACT_ATOMS: atom_id res chain seq x y z
N MET A 1 26.25 -2.48 14.00
CA MET A 1 25.98 -1.96 15.36
C MET A 1 25.05 -2.96 16.01
N ARG A 2 25.39 -3.50 17.19
CA ARG A 2 24.47 -4.40 17.91
C ARG A 2 23.55 -3.52 18.74
N TRP A 3 22.25 -3.72 18.60
CA TRP A 3 21.22 -3.11 19.43
C TRP A 3 20.38 -4.23 20.00
N ARG A 4 19.74 -3.97 21.14
CA ARG A 4 18.85 -4.93 21.82
C ARG A 4 17.52 -4.26 22.14
N LEU A 5 16.47 -5.04 22.31
CA LEU A 5 15.21 -4.53 22.84
C LEU A 5 15.26 -4.54 24.37
N HIS A 6 14.91 -3.42 25.00
CA HIS A 6 14.64 -3.41 26.43
C HIS A 6 13.43 -4.33 26.72
N PRO A 7 13.51 -5.27 27.67
CA PRO A 7 12.50 -6.31 27.86
C PRO A 7 11.13 -5.73 28.25
N GLU A 8 11.07 -4.61 28.96
CA GLU A 8 9.78 -4.04 29.41
C GLU A 8 9.19 -3.01 28.45
N THR A 9 10.03 -2.24 27.75
CA THR A 9 9.58 -1.09 26.93
C THR A 9 9.62 -1.41 25.44
N LEU A 10 10.29 -2.50 25.06
CA LEU A 10 10.50 -2.90 23.67
C LEU A 10 11.05 -1.75 22.80
N ARG A 11 11.86 -0.88 23.42
CA ARG A 11 12.64 0.17 22.76
C ARG A 11 14.03 -0.35 22.44
N GLU A 12 14.58 0.05 21.30
CA GLU A 12 15.96 -0.27 20.95
C GLU A 12 16.94 0.47 21.86
N GLU A 13 17.90 -0.26 22.41
CA GLU A 13 19.03 0.25 23.18
C GLU A 13 20.33 0.01 22.43
N THR A 14 21.26 0.97 22.54
CA THR A 14 22.63 0.85 22.05
C THR A 14 23.60 0.76 23.22
N ASP A 15 24.55 -0.16 23.13
CA ASP A 15 25.63 -0.29 24.12
C ASP A 15 26.75 0.75 23.88
N ASP A 16 26.69 1.49 22.77
CA ASP A 16 27.72 2.47 22.37
C ASP A 16 27.09 3.74 21.76
N PRO A 17 26.66 4.71 22.60
CA PRO A 17 26.08 5.97 22.16
C PRO A 17 27.07 6.86 21.39
N GLU A 18 28.35 6.88 21.75
CA GLU A 18 29.35 7.74 21.09
C GLU A 18 29.60 7.33 19.64
N LYS A 19 29.65 6.01 19.38
CA LYS A 19 29.69 5.52 18.02
C LYS A 19 28.44 5.88 17.23
N LEU A 20 27.27 5.93 17.87
CA LEU A 20 26.04 6.34 17.21
C LEU A 20 26.07 7.83 16.82
N ARG A 21 26.61 8.69 17.71
CA ARG A 21 26.85 10.11 17.40
C ARG A 21 27.80 10.26 16.22
N THR A 22 28.90 9.51 16.21
CA THR A 22 29.85 9.49 15.08
C THR A 22 29.17 9.09 13.76
N VAL A 23 28.26 8.09 13.79
CA VAL A 23 27.47 7.71 12.62
C VAL A 23 26.52 8.82 12.18
N ARG A 24 25.82 9.47 13.13
CA ARG A 24 24.94 10.61 12.86
C ARG A 24 25.69 11.75 12.18
N ASP A 25 26.86 12.11 12.69
CA ASP A 25 27.68 13.20 12.14
C ASP A 25 28.18 12.86 10.73
N GLY A 26 28.60 11.61 10.50
CA GLY A 26 28.96 11.13 9.18
C GLY A 26 27.79 11.09 8.18
N LEU A 27 26.55 10.89 8.65
CA LEU A 27 25.35 10.99 7.82
C LEU A 27 25.05 12.45 7.46
N THR A 28 25.22 13.39 8.38
CA THR A 28 25.08 14.83 8.13
C THR A 28 26.04 15.29 7.04
N ALA A 29 27.33 14.97 7.15
CA ALA A 29 28.32 15.34 6.13
C ALA A 29 28.00 14.77 4.74
N LYS A 30 27.41 13.57 4.65
CA LYS A 30 26.95 12.98 3.39
C LYS A 30 25.70 13.63 2.84
N LEU A 31 24.82 14.13 3.71
CA LEU A 31 23.58 14.78 3.31
C LEU A 31 23.86 16.12 2.62
N ASP A 32 24.87 16.86 3.09
CA ASP A 32 25.27 18.16 2.51
C ASP A 32 25.66 18.06 1.03
N VAL A 33 26.18 16.91 0.61
CA VAL A 33 26.60 16.65 -0.78
C VAL A 33 25.60 15.82 -1.59
N ALA A 34 24.48 15.40 -1.00
CA ALA A 34 23.48 14.59 -1.67
C ALA A 34 22.62 15.44 -2.62
N LEU A 35 22.59 15.08 -3.91
CA LEU A 35 21.91 15.87 -4.94
C LEU A 35 20.53 15.31 -5.33
N ASP A 36 20.33 13.99 -5.21
CA ASP A 36 19.10 13.32 -5.64
C ASP A 36 18.17 12.94 -4.48
N ASN A 37 16.87 12.84 -4.78
CA ASN A 37 15.83 12.51 -3.79
C ASN A 37 16.03 11.13 -3.15
N ARG A 38 16.54 10.14 -3.89
CA ARG A 38 16.76 8.78 -3.38
C ARG A 38 17.87 8.78 -2.31
N SER A 39 18.97 9.47 -2.55
CA SER A 39 20.07 9.62 -1.59
C SER A 39 19.64 10.40 -0.36
N ARG A 40 18.94 11.55 -0.54
CA ARG A 40 18.43 12.36 0.58
C ARG A 40 17.46 11.56 1.45
N ALA A 41 16.46 10.90 0.85
CA ALA A 41 15.52 10.06 1.57
C ALA A 41 16.22 8.98 2.41
N ARG A 42 17.22 8.30 1.84
CA ARG A 42 17.98 7.26 2.56
C ARG A 42 18.78 7.84 3.74
N LEU A 43 19.52 8.93 3.52
CA LEU A 43 20.43 9.50 4.51
C LEU A 43 19.66 10.11 5.68
N LEU A 44 18.64 10.93 5.41
CA LEU A 44 17.74 11.48 6.42
C LEU A 44 17.06 10.38 7.22
N SER A 45 16.56 9.36 6.54
CA SER A 45 15.89 8.24 7.20
C SER A 45 16.81 7.46 8.14
N LEU A 46 18.10 7.32 7.81
CA LEU A 46 19.09 6.71 8.70
C LEU A 46 19.49 7.64 9.84
N ARG A 47 19.59 8.95 9.58
CA ARG A 47 19.94 9.95 10.60
C ARG A 47 18.83 10.06 11.65
N ALA A 48 17.57 10.03 11.22
CA ALA A 48 16.41 9.94 12.11
C ALA A 48 16.45 8.73 13.06
N VAL A 49 16.89 7.56 12.57
CA VAL A 49 17.06 6.36 13.42
C VAL A 49 18.14 6.60 14.47
N ALA A 50 19.28 7.18 14.08
CA ALA A 50 20.36 7.50 15.01
C ALA A 50 19.92 8.52 16.08
N SER A 51 19.31 9.64 15.66
CA SER A 51 18.79 10.67 16.58
C SER A 51 17.70 10.10 17.51
N ARG A 52 16.80 9.26 17.01
CA ARG A 52 15.77 8.60 17.84
C ARG A 52 16.39 7.75 18.95
N ILE A 53 17.35 6.89 18.62
CA ILE A 53 18.01 6.00 19.60
C ILE A 53 18.87 6.82 20.58
N LEU A 54 19.42 7.97 20.16
CA LEU A 54 20.13 8.90 21.05
C LEU A 54 19.21 9.70 21.98
N GLY A 55 17.89 9.68 21.74
CA GLY A 55 16.89 10.42 22.51
C GLY A 55 16.56 11.81 21.95
N ASP A 56 17.17 12.22 20.83
CA ASP A 56 16.98 13.51 20.18
C ASP A 56 15.71 13.47 19.29
N LEU A 57 14.53 13.38 19.92
CA LEU A 57 13.26 13.06 19.24
C LEU A 57 12.72 14.17 18.33
N ASP A 58 13.03 15.44 18.57
CA ASP A 58 12.64 16.55 17.70
C ASP A 58 13.45 16.52 16.39
N GLU A 59 14.78 16.39 16.48
CA GLU A 59 15.65 16.22 15.30
C GLU A 59 15.26 14.97 14.49
N ALA A 60 14.97 13.87 15.19
CA ALA A 60 14.55 12.63 14.55
C ALA A 60 13.22 12.80 13.79
N LEU A 61 12.29 13.60 14.31
CA LEU A 61 10.99 13.84 13.70
C LEU A 61 11.13 14.67 12.42
N ASP A 62 11.91 15.75 12.48
CA ASP A 62 12.17 16.62 11.32
C ASP A 62 12.84 15.85 10.19
N ASP A 63 13.87 15.07 10.51
CA ASP A 63 14.55 14.21 9.54
C ASP A 63 13.61 13.15 8.95
N ALA A 64 12.78 12.50 9.78
CA ALA A 64 11.89 11.45 9.33
C ALA A 64 10.78 11.98 8.41
N ARG A 65 10.23 13.17 8.70
CA ARG A 65 9.24 13.85 7.83
C ARG A 65 9.85 14.20 6.49
N LEU A 66 11.04 14.83 6.50
CA LEU A 66 11.71 15.20 5.26
C LEU A 66 12.12 13.97 4.44
N ALA A 67 12.56 12.89 5.11
CA ALA A 67 12.85 11.62 4.46
C ALA A 67 11.63 11.03 3.76
N LEU A 68 10.44 11.09 4.39
CA LEU A 68 9.20 10.63 3.79
C LEU A 68 8.84 11.45 2.55
N THR A 69 8.90 12.78 2.62
CA THR A 69 8.66 13.66 1.46
C THR A 69 9.55 13.29 0.27
N TYR A 70 10.86 13.14 0.50
CA TYR A 70 11.77 12.73 -0.57
C TYR A 70 11.51 11.31 -1.08
N ALA A 71 11.11 10.38 -0.19
CA ALA A 71 10.77 9.02 -0.58
C ALA A 71 9.52 8.98 -1.47
N GLU A 72 8.47 9.71 -1.12
CA GLU A 72 7.24 9.85 -1.91
C GLU A 72 7.52 10.47 -3.28
N ALA A 73 8.42 11.47 -3.34
CA ALA A 73 8.85 12.06 -4.61
C ALA A 73 9.60 11.07 -5.53
N THR A 74 10.18 9.98 -4.99
CA THR A 74 10.70 8.89 -5.83
C THR A 74 9.59 7.96 -6.35
N GLY A 75 8.46 7.94 -5.65
CA GLY A 75 7.35 7.00 -5.79
C GLY A 75 7.73 5.53 -5.61
N GLU A 76 8.93 5.19 -5.16
CA GLU A 76 9.29 3.79 -4.93
C GLU A 76 8.63 3.25 -3.65
N LEU A 77 7.68 2.31 -3.80
CA LEU A 77 6.89 1.76 -2.69
C LEU A 77 7.75 1.34 -1.50
N ARG A 78 8.79 0.53 -1.75
CA ARG A 78 9.71 0.07 -0.70
C ARG A 78 10.36 1.21 0.09
N ARG A 79 10.76 2.30 -0.57
CA ARG A 79 11.41 3.43 0.10
C ARG A 79 10.40 4.24 0.90
N THR A 80 9.23 4.48 0.32
CA THR A 80 8.13 5.18 0.99
C THR A 80 7.65 4.41 2.22
N ALA A 81 7.47 3.09 2.12
CA ALA A 81 7.11 2.24 3.24
C ALA A 81 8.15 2.27 4.37
N LEU A 82 9.45 2.20 4.03
CA LEU A 82 10.53 2.29 5.01
C LEU A 82 10.57 3.66 5.71
N ALA A 83 10.39 4.75 4.95
CA ALA A 83 10.37 6.10 5.49
C ALA A 83 9.16 6.32 6.41
N ARG A 84 7.94 5.90 5.99
CA ARG A 84 6.74 5.92 6.85
C ARG A 84 6.95 5.14 8.14
N ALA A 85 7.51 3.93 8.06
CA ALA A 85 7.74 3.09 9.22
C ALA A 85 8.72 3.70 10.23
N ARG A 86 9.76 4.38 9.75
CA ARG A 86 10.73 5.06 10.62
C ARG A 86 10.16 6.32 11.24
N LEU A 87 9.35 7.08 10.50
CA LEU A 87 8.58 8.20 11.06
C LEU A 87 7.61 7.72 12.15
N ALA A 88 6.88 6.64 11.89
CA ALA A 88 5.98 6.02 12.86
C ALA A 88 6.70 5.58 14.14
N GLN A 89 7.94 5.08 14.05
CA GLN A 89 8.76 4.76 15.22
C GLN A 89 9.15 5.98 16.05
N VAL A 90 9.46 7.12 15.41
CA VAL A 90 9.73 8.38 16.11
C VAL A 90 8.47 8.85 16.85
N LEU A 91 7.32 8.87 16.17
CA LEU A 91 6.03 9.26 16.75
C LEU A 91 5.62 8.33 17.91
N ARG A 92 5.84 7.02 17.77
CA ARG A 92 5.67 6.06 18.87
C ARG A 92 6.48 6.46 20.10
N TRP A 93 7.76 6.80 19.96
CA TRP A 93 8.62 7.18 21.09
C TRP A 93 8.21 8.50 21.74
N ARG A 94 7.59 9.40 20.97
CA ARG A 94 6.98 10.65 21.43
C ARG A 94 5.60 10.47 22.07
N GLY A 95 4.99 9.28 21.97
CA GLY A 95 3.63 9.01 22.46
C GLY A 95 2.51 9.46 21.50
N GLU A 96 2.84 9.85 20.28
CA GLU A 96 1.90 10.27 19.24
C GLU A 96 1.31 9.05 18.50
N PHE A 97 0.64 8.20 19.26
CA PHE A 97 0.33 6.84 18.83
C PHE A 97 -0.70 6.73 17.69
N ALA A 98 -1.68 7.61 17.64
CA ALA A 98 -2.72 7.55 16.61
C ALA A 98 -2.13 7.77 15.20
N GLU A 99 -1.18 8.70 15.07
CA GLU A 99 -0.47 8.94 13.82
C GLU A 99 0.53 7.81 13.53
N ALA A 100 1.23 7.31 14.55
CA ALA A 100 2.13 6.16 14.40
C ALA A 100 1.40 4.90 13.86
N ASP A 101 0.26 4.54 14.46
CA ASP A 101 -0.57 3.41 14.02
C ASP A 101 -0.98 3.56 12.56
N ARG A 102 -1.45 4.76 12.17
CA ARG A 102 -1.85 5.08 10.80
C ARG A 102 -0.70 4.87 9.82
N LEU A 103 0.47 5.42 10.13
CA LEU A 103 1.65 5.30 9.27
C LEU A 103 2.14 3.86 9.15
N PHE A 104 2.08 3.05 10.22
CA PHE A 104 2.38 1.62 10.13
C PHE A 104 1.39 0.87 9.23
N ALA A 105 0.10 1.17 9.35
CA ALA A 105 -0.95 0.55 8.53
C ALA A 105 -0.85 0.96 7.05
N GLU A 106 -0.47 2.21 6.76
CA GLU A 106 -0.19 2.71 5.42
C GLU A 106 1.11 2.15 4.83
N ALA A 107 2.14 1.96 5.65
CA ALA A 107 3.42 1.41 5.20
C ALA A 107 3.33 -0.08 4.83
N ASN A 108 2.43 -0.84 5.46
CA ASN A 108 2.32 -2.28 5.25
C ASN A 108 1.52 -2.63 4.00
N SER A 109 2.23 -2.69 2.87
CA SER A 109 1.71 -3.23 1.62
C SER A 109 2.06 -4.71 1.45
N SER A 110 1.09 -5.46 0.96
CA SER A 110 1.25 -6.85 0.51
C SER A 110 2.23 -7.04 -0.66
N GLU A 111 2.57 -5.97 -1.38
CA GLU A 111 3.54 -6.01 -2.49
C GLU A 111 4.99 -5.85 -2.03
N LEU A 112 5.22 -5.63 -0.73
CA LEU A 112 6.57 -5.50 -0.17
C LEU A 112 7.22 -6.89 0.04
N PRO A 113 8.56 -6.98 0.04
CA PRO A 113 9.26 -8.20 0.43
C PRO A 113 8.90 -8.63 1.85
N ASP A 114 8.77 -9.94 2.09
CA ASP A 114 8.36 -10.49 3.39
C ASP A 114 9.27 -10.08 4.55
N ARG A 115 10.57 -9.90 4.29
CA ARG A 115 11.51 -9.36 5.29
C ARG A 115 11.12 -7.97 5.79
N LEU A 116 10.68 -7.08 4.89
CA LEU A 116 10.25 -5.75 5.27
C LEU A 116 8.87 -5.79 5.94
N ARG A 117 7.95 -6.62 5.43
CA ARG A 117 6.62 -6.80 6.03
C ARG A 117 6.70 -7.36 7.45
N ALA A 118 7.59 -8.31 7.70
CA ALA A 118 7.84 -8.86 9.03
C ALA A 118 8.35 -7.78 10.00
N ALA A 119 9.29 -6.94 9.56
CA ALA A 119 9.77 -5.82 10.36
C ALA A 119 8.65 -4.79 10.64
N LEU A 120 7.82 -4.45 9.64
CA LEU A 120 6.67 -3.55 9.82
C LEU A 120 5.70 -4.08 10.87
N HIS A 121 5.39 -5.38 10.82
CA HIS A 121 4.58 -6.03 11.84
C HIS A 121 5.25 -6.00 13.23
N GLU A 122 6.56 -6.23 13.33
CA GLU A 122 7.28 -6.11 14.61
C GLU A 122 7.18 -4.69 15.19
N HIS A 123 7.31 -3.66 14.36
CA HIS A 123 7.18 -2.27 14.80
C HIS A 123 5.74 -1.90 15.20
N ALA A 124 4.74 -2.32 14.41
CA ALA A 124 3.33 -2.10 14.71
C ALA A 124 2.91 -2.81 16.00
N GLY A 125 3.37 -4.06 16.20
CA GLY A 125 3.13 -4.82 17.42
C GLY A 125 3.69 -4.13 18.67
N ARG A 126 4.90 -3.57 18.57
CA ARG A 126 5.50 -2.77 19.65
C ARG A 126 4.74 -1.47 19.91
N CYS A 127 4.18 -0.83 18.87
CA CYS A 127 3.33 0.35 19.04
C CYS A 127 2.02 0.01 19.78
N CYS A 128 1.39 -1.12 19.44
CA CYS A 128 0.21 -1.62 20.14
C CYS A 128 0.51 -2.00 21.59
N TYR A 129 1.67 -2.62 21.83
CA TYR A 129 2.15 -2.94 23.18
C TYR A 129 2.26 -1.70 24.06
N ASP A 130 2.89 -0.62 23.58
CA ASP A 130 3.03 0.63 24.34
C ASP A 130 1.65 1.19 24.77
N GLN A 131 0.63 0.98 23.95
CA GLN A 131 -0.76 1.44 24.16
C GLN A 131 -1.62 0.47 24.99
N GLY A 132 -1.07 -0.66 25.44
CA GLY A 132 -1.83 -1.69 26.18
C GLY A 132 -2.81 -2.49 25.32
N ARG A 133 -2.73 -2.41 23.99
CA ARG A 133 -3.51 -3.24 23.06
C ARG A 133 -2.78 -4.56 22.80
N LEU A 134 -2.72 -5.40 23.83
CA LEU A 134 -1.86 -6.58 23.84
C LEU A 134 -2.33 -7.68 22.88
N MET A 135 -3.65 -7.85 22.69
CA MET A 135 -4.18 -8.76 21.69
C MET A 135 -3.73 -8.39 20.26
N GLU A 136 -3.81 -7.10 19.92
CA GLU A 136 -3.38 -6.56 18.63
C GLU A 136 -1.85 -6.69 18.45
N ALA A 137 -1.09 -6.48 19.54
CA ALA A 137 0.35 -6.70 19.57
C ALA A 137 0.73 -8.16 19.26
N CYS A 138 0.09 -9.14 19.92
CA CYS A 138 0.28 -10.57 19.63
C CYS A 138 0.03 -10.90 18.17
N HIS A 139 -1.09 -10.43 17.61
CA HIS A 139 -1.42 -10.69 16.20
C HIS A 139 -0.31 -10.21 15.26
N HIS A 140 0.22 -9.00 15.49
CA HIS A 140 1.33 -8.49 14.71
C HIS A 140 2.61 -9.32 14.87
N PHE A 141 2.97 -9.72 16.08
CA PHE A 141 4.14 -10.56 16.32
C PHE A 141 4.01 -11.94 15.68
N GLU A 142 2.83 -12.56 15.72
CA GLU A 142 2.54 -13.81 15.01
C GLU A 142 2.69 -13.65 13.51
N ARG A 143 2.14 -12.58 12.91
CA ARG A 143 2.30 -12.28 11.48
C ARG A 143 3.75 -12.09 11.08
N ALA A 144 4.56 -11.44 11.92
CA ALA A 144 5.99 -11.29 11.66
C ALA A 144 6.70 -12.66 11.61
N LEU A 145 6.35 -13.57 12.52
CA LEU A 145 6.86 -14.93 12.54
C LEU A 145 6.36 -15.76 11.36
N ASP A 146 5.08 -15.69 11.01
CA ASP A 146 4.52 -16.45 9.87
C ASP A 146 5.24 -16.11 8.55
N LEU A 147 5.65 -14.85 8.39
CA LEU A 147 6.38 -14.40 7.22
C LEU A 147 7.83 -14.93 7.14
N ARG A 148 8.51 -15.14 8.28
CA ARG A 148 9.98 -15.35 8.28
C ARG A 148 10.58 -16.21 9.40
N ARG A 149 9.80 -16.95 10.19
CA ARG A 149 10.31 -17.73 11.35
C ARG A 149 11.42 -18.71 10.98
N ALA A 150 11.33 -19.39 9.83
CA ALA A 150 12.32 -20.39 9.42
C ALA A 150 13.66 -19.76 8.97
N ASP A 151 13.61 -18.54 8.43
CA ASP A 151 14.72 -17.95 7.69
C ASP A 151 15.38 -16.77 8.42
N ASP A 152 14.89 -16.38 9.60
CA ASP A 152 15.43 -15.24 10.37
C ASP A 152 15.45 -15.54 11.89
N PRO A 153 16.55 -16.16 12.39
CA PRO A 153 16.72 -16.43 13.82
C PRO A 153 16.75 -15.16 14.68
N GLU A 154 17.22 -14.04 14.12
CA GLU A 154 17.34 -12.77 14.85
C GLU A 154 15.96 -12.13 15.04
N LEU A 155 15.12 -12.11 14.00
CA LEU A 155 13.70 -11.78 14.10
C LEU A 155 13.03 -12.66 15.14
N THR A 156 13.21 -13.99 15.05
CA THR A 156 12.59 -14.94 15.98
C THR A 156 13.00 -14.66 17.44
N ALA A 157 14.26 -14.29 17.69
CA ALA A 157 14.73 -13.91 19.02
C ALA A 157 14.07 -12.60 19.51
N ARG A 158 14.05 -11.55 18.68
CA ARG A 158 13.43 -10.27 19.03
C ARG A 158 11.93 -10.38 19.27
N THR A 159 11.21 -11.09 18.41
CA THR A 159 9.77 -11.29 18.55
C THR A 159 9.41 -12.09 19.80
N ARG A 160 10.27 -13.03 20.21
CA ARG A 160 10.08 -13.77 21.47
C ARG A 160 10.18 -12.88 22.69
N VAL A 161 11.19 -12.00 22.76
CA VAL A 161 11.29 -10.99 23.83
C VAL A 161 10.01 -10.14 23.90
N ALA A 162 9.46 -9.76 22.75
CA ALA A 162 8.23 -8.99 22.70
C ALA A 162 7.00 -9.78 23.18
N LEU A 163 6.88 -11.05 22.81
CA LEU A 163 5.80 -11.93 23.26
C LEU A 163 5.89 -12.24 24.76
N ASP A 164 7.09 -12.42 25.30
CA ASP A 164 7.32 -12.59 26.74
C ASP A 164 6.86 -11.35 27.52
N ALA A 165 7.20 -10.15 27.03
CA ALA A 165 6.75 -8.88 27.61
C ALA A 165 5.22 -8.72 27.55
N VAL A 166 4.60 -9.12 26.43
CA VAL A 166 3.14 -9.15 26.29
C VAL A 166 2.52 -10.09 27.31
N ALA A 167 3.04 -11.32 27.47
CA ALA A 167 2.52 -12.30 28.41
C ALA A 167 2.58 -11.79 29.86
N GLU A 168 3.70 -11.18 30.25
CA GLU A 168 3.89 -10.61 31.58
C GLU A 168 2.93 -9.45 31.85
N ARG A 169 2.73 -8.55 30.88
CA ARG A 169 1.80 -7.42 31.03
C ARG A 169 0.33 -7.87 30.99
N ALA A 170 -0.01 -8.82 30.13
CA ALA A 170 -1.37 -9.39 30.06
C ALA A 170 -1.75 -10.14 31.34
N GLY A 171 -0.79 -10.79 32.00
CA GLY A 171 -1.02 -11.42 33.31
C GLY A 171 -1.37 -10.43 34.42
N ARG A 172 -0.97 -9.16 34.28
CA ARG A 172 -1.26 -8.08 35.24
C ARG A 172 -2.52 -7.28 34.88
N ASP A 173 -2.62 -6.85 33.62
CA ASP A 173 -3.58 -5.84 33.17
C ASP A 173 -4.69 -6.42 32.26
N GLY A 174 -4.60 -7.70 31.90
CA GLY A 174 -5.42 -8.30 30.84
C GLY A 174 -4.94 -7.94 29.42
N PHE A 175 -5.56 -8.52 28.40
CA PHE A 175 -5.13 -8.36 27.00
C PHE A 175 -5.54 -7.03 26.33
N GLY A 176 -6.35 -6.21 27.01
CA GLY A 176 -6.91 -4.99 26.44
C GLY A 176 -8.04 -5.24 25.42
N PRO A 177 -8.34 -4.27 24.55
CA PRO A 177 -9.45 -4.34 23.61
C PRO A 177 -9.20 -5.32 22.46
N TYR A 178 -10.27 -5.66 21.73
CA TYR A 178 -10.17 -6.44 20.51
C TYR A 178 -9.34 -5.72 19.44
N PRO A 179 -8.60 -6.48 18.60
CA PRO A 179 -7.77 -5.90 17.54
C PRO A 179 -8.59 -5.08 16.54
N ARG A 180 -8.07 -3.90 16.18
CA ARG A 180 -8.65 -3.06 15.13
C ARG A 180 -8.28 -3.58 13.75
N THR A 181 -9.16 -3.36 12.79
CA THR A 181 -8.92 -3.59 11.36
C THR A 181 -8.08 -2.46 10.76
N ARG A 182 -7.44 -2.73 9.61
CA ARG A 182 -6.68 -1.71 8.87
C ARG A 182 -7.52 -0.48 8.53
N ASP A 183 -8.78 -0.69 8.15
CA ASP A 183 -9.67 0.42 7.77
C ASP A 183 -10.01 1.32 8.97
N GLU A 184 -10.17 0.75 10.17
CA GLU A 184 -10.35 1.53 11.41
C GLU A 184 -9.12 2.35 11.80
N ILE A 185 -7.92 1.90 11.43
CA ILE A 185 -6.67 2.59 11.73
C ILE A 185 -6.43 3.73 10.72
N VAL A 186 -6.72 3.47 9.44
CA VAL A 186 -6.45 4.42 8.35
C VAL A 186 -7.57 5.47 8.21
N ARG A 187 -8.83 5.12 8.48
CA ARG A 187 -9.96 6.06 8.41
C ARG A 187 -10.34 6.55 9.80
N ALA A 188 -10.43 7.88 9.97
CA ALA A 188 -11.16 8.46 11.09
C ALA A 188 -12.66 8.21 10.85
N GLY A 189 -13.19 7.15 11.47
CA GLY A 189 -14.60 6.72 11.33
C GLY A 189 -14.76 5.56 10.34
N ARG A 190 -15.44 4.48 10.78
CA ARG A 190 -15.95 3.47 9.84
C ARG A 190 -17.04 4.14 9.00
N PRO A 191 -16.92 4.14 7.66
CA PRO A 191 -17.98 4.68 6.84
C PRO A 191 -19.25 3.85 7.03
N PRO A 192 -20.45 4.46 6.88
CA PRO A 192 -21.69 3.71 6.87
C PRO A 192 -21.66 2.60 5.82
N VAL A 193 -22.15 1.41 6.17
CA VAL A 193 -22.19 0.26 5.25
C VAL A 193 -23.58 0.13 4.62
N PRO A 194 -23.66 -0.27 3.33
CA PRO A 194 -24.94 -0.59 2.70
C PRO A 194 -25.74 -1.60 3.53
N THR A 195 -27.00 -1.27 3.82
CA THR A 195 -27.94 -2.17 4.48
C THR A 195 -29.23 -2.25 3.67
N PHE A 196 -29.84 -3.42 3.63
CA PHE A 196 -31.04 -3.68 2.84
C PHE A 196 -32.24 -3.95 3.73
N ASP A 197 -33.29 -3.16 3.56
CA ASP A 197 -34.58 -3.37 4.19
C ASP A 197 -35.41 -4.32 3.31
N GLN A 198 -35.70 -5.51 3.84
CA GLN A 198 -36.44 -6.55 3.14
C GLN A 198 -37.93 -6.20 2.97
N ASP A 199 -38.52 -5.45 3.89
CA ASP A 199 -39.94 -5.10 3.83
C ASP A 199 -40.19 -4.02 2.79
N GLN A 200 -39.31 -3.02 2.73
CA GLN A 200 -39.39 -1.92 1.77
C GLN A 200 -38.76 -2.24 0.42
N GLN A 201 -37.96 -3.31 0.33
CA GLN A 201 -37.13 -3.64 -0.83
C GLN A 201 -36.23 -2.46 -1.26
N ARG A 202 -35.68 -1.74 -0.27
CA ARG A 202 -34.83 -0.56 -0.47
C ARG A 202 -33.55 -0.64 0.35
N TRP A 203 -32.53 0.02 -0.17
CA TRP A 203 -31.24 0.17 0.46
C TRP A 203 -31.16 1.46 1.28
N GLY A 204 -30.43 1.39 2.38
CA GLY A 204 -29.96 2.53 3.18
C GLY A 204 -28.51 2.29 3.61
N TYR A 205 -28.06 3.03 4.63
CA TYR A 205 -26.74 2.81 5.22
C TYR A 205 -26.81 2.78 6.74
N ALA A 206 -26.04 1.90 7.35
CA ALA A 206 -25.96 1.75 8.80
C ALA A 206 -24.53 1.90 9.32
N ASP A 207 -24.39 2.32 10.57
CA ASP A 207 -23.10 2.37 11.27
C ASP A 207 -22.64 0.97 11.69
N ALA A 208 -21.51 0.92 12.42
CA ALA A 208 -20.94 -0.33 12.90
C ALA A 208 -21.81 -1.06 13.94
N ASP A 209 -22.70 -0.34 14.61
CA ASP A 209 -23.62 -0.86 15.62
C ASP A 209 -24.97 -1.28 15.00
N GLY A 210 -25.12 -1.10 13.69
CA GLY A 210 -26.32 -1.43 12.94
C GLY A 210 -27.40 -0.34 12.99
N ASN A 211 -27.11 0.83 13.56
CA ASN A 211 -28.05 1.94 13.54
C ASN A 211 -28.08 2.57 12.14
N LEU A 212 -29.27 2.85 11.63
CA LEU A 212 -29.42 3.53 10.35
C LEU A 212 -28.84 4.95 10.42
N VAL A 213 -27.84 5.21 9.60
CA VAL A 213 -27.23 6.53 9.37
C VAL A 213 -27.99 7.25 8.26
N LEU A 214 -28.23 6.54 7.16
CA LEU A 214 -29.04 7.02 6.04
C LEU A 214 -30.24 6.10 5.86
N GLY A 215 -31.44 6.70 5.81
CA GLY A 215 -32.70 5.99 5.62
C GLY A 215 -32.72 5.12 4.36
N THR A 216 -33.63 4.16 4.35
CA THR A 216 -33.76 3.15 3.29
C THR A 216 -34.55 3.69 2.11
N ASP A 217 -34.05 4.73 1.43
CA ASP A 217 -34.75 5.46 0.36
C ASP A 217 -34.20 5.16 -1.04
N TYR A 218 -33.27 4.22 -1.16
CA TYR A 218 -32.54 3.98 -2.39
C TYR A 218 -32.91 2.63 -3.02
N ALA A 219 -33.02 2.60 -4.35
CA ALA A 219 -33.16 1.36 -5.10
C ALA A 219 -31.80 0.65 -5.26
N GLU A 220 -30.71 1.40 -5.40
CA GLU A 220 -29.35 0.87 -5.45
C GLU A 220 -28.37 1.82 -4.76
N VAL A 221 -27.31 1.24 -4.17
CA VAL A 221 -26.26 1.96 -3.44
C VAL A 221 -24.90 1.33 -3.72
N GLN A 222 -23.83 2.14 -3.73
CA GLN A 222 -22.45 1.67 -3.71
C GLN A 222 -21.85 1.86 -2.32
N PRO A 223 -20.81 1.09 -1.93
CA PRO A 223 -20.09 1.35 -0.68
C PRO A 223 -19.44 2.73 -0.65
N PHE A 224 -19.42 3.36 0.53
CA PHE A 224 -18.71 4.62 0.74
C PHE A 224 -17.20 4.51 0.48
N ARG A 225 -16.70 5.34 -0.43
CA ARG A 225 -15.27 5.49 -0.75
C ARG A 225 -14.93 6.98 -0.69
N GLU A 226 -13.85 7.32 0.02
CA GLU A 226 -13.39 8.71 0.18
C GLU A 226 -14.48 9.66 0.73
N GLY A 227 -15.33 9.15 1.64
CA GLY A 227 -16.39 9.93 2.31
C GLY A 227 -17.66 10.15 1.48
N VAL A 228 -17.75 9.55 0.29
CA VAL A 228 -18.91 9.69 -0.61
C VAL A 228 -19.38 8.34 -1.17
N ALA A 229 -20.64 8.28 -1.58
CA ALA A 229 -21.21 7.08 -2.20
C ALA A 229 -22.20 7.43 -3.33
N TRP A 230 -22.20 6.61 -4.38
CA TRP A 230 -23.19 6.70 -5.43
C TRP A 230 -24.47 5.98 -5.02
N VAL A 231 -25.61 6.63 -5.18
CA VAL A 231 -26.94 6.11 -4.86
C VAL A 231 -27.90 6.34 -6.01
N ARG A 232 -28.92 5.48 -6.12
CA ARG A 232 -30.00 5.63 -7.08
C ARG A 232 -31.34 5.55 -6.37
N ARG A 233 -32.19 6.55 -6.58
CA ARG A 233 -33.56 6.56 -6.05
C ARG A 233 -34.49 5.70 -6.93
N PRO A 234 -35.57 5.12 -6.37
CA PRO A 234 -36.51 4.28 -7.12
C PRO A 234 -37.13 4.96 -8.35
N GLU A 235 -37.31 6.27 -8.32
CA GLU A 235 -37.97 7.04 -9.38
C GLU A 235 -37.04 7.31 -10.58
N GLY A 236 -35.75 6.95 -10.47
CA GLY A 236 -34.72 7.34 -11.43
C GLY A 236 -33.82 6.20 -11.87
N THR A 237 -33.25 6.37 -13.06
CA THR A 237 -32.24 5.46 -13.64
C THR A 237 -30.85 6.10 -13.67
N ARG A 238 -30.62 7.16 -12.90
CA ARG A 238 -29.37 7.93 -12.85
C ARG A 238 -28.79 7.96 -11.45
N TRP A 239 -27.46 7.96 -11.38
CA TRP A 239 -26.73 8.00 -10.14
C TRP A 239 -26.66 9.43 -9.59
N ALA A 240 -26.84 9.56 -8.27
CA ALA A 240 -26.53 10.74 -7.49
C ALA A 240 -25.39 10.42 -6.51
N LEU A 241 -24.57 11.42 -6.19
CA LEU A 241 -23.50 11.27 -5.19
C LEU A 241 -23.98 11.88 -3.88
N VAL A 242 -23.82 11.16 -2.77
CA VAL A 242 -24.12 11.64 -1.42
C VAL A 242 -22.89 11.55 -0.53
N ASP A 243 -22.79 12.43 0.47
CA ASP A 243 -21.83 12.29 1.57
C ASP A 243 -22.39 11.45 2.73
N GLU A 244 -21.57 11.21 3.75
CA GLU A 244 -21.93 10.38 4.91
C GLU A 244 -23.08 10.97 5.75
N SER A 245 -23.41 12.26 5.58
CA SER A 245 -24.58 12.89 6.21
C SER A 245 -25.88 12.75 5.40
N GLY A 246 -25.78 12.19 4.18
CA GLY A 246 -26.90 12.04 3.26
C GLY A 246 -27.14 13.26 2.39
N ARG A 247 -26.28 14.28 2.47
CA ARG A 247 -26.37 15.45 1.61
C ARG A 247 -25.94 15.07 0.20
N THR A 248 -26.80 15.37 -0.78
CA THR A 248 -26.47 15.20 -2.19
C THR A 248 -25.40 16.20 -2.62
N LEU A 249 -24.28 15.69 -3.13
CA LEU A 249 -23.19 16.47 -3.72
C LEU A 249 -23.33 16.58 -5.24
N ILE A 250 -23.79 15.50 -5.89
CA ILE A 250 -24.04 15.46 -7.34
C ILE A 250 -25.45 14.94 -7.56
N GLU A 251 -26.29 15.77 -8.17
CA GLU A 251 -27.70 15.47 -8.43
C GLU A 251 -27.87 14.47 -9.58
N ALA A 252 -28.92 13.62 -9.50
CA ALA A 252 -29.22 12.62 -10.53
C ALA A 252 -29.56 13.23 -11.90
N ASN A 253 -29.99 14.50 -11.94
CA ASN A 253 -30.27 15.23 -13.18
C ASN A 253 -29.01 15.55 -13.99
N ASN A 254 -27.80 15.38 -13.42
CA ASN A 254 -26.54 15.44 -14.17
C ASN A 254 -26.40 14.29 -15.17
N GLY A 255 -27.22 13.25 -15.07
CA GLY A 255 -27.48 12.32 -16.17
C GLY A 255 -26.55 11.11 -16.29
N TYR A 256 -25.71 10.84 -15.29
CA TYR A 256 -24.84 9.66 -15.27
C TYR A 256 -25.62 8.35 -15.14
N ARG A 257 -25.45 7.47 -16.13
CA ARG A 257 -26.02 6.10 -16.15
C ARG A 257 -25.12 5.07 -15.49
N ALA A 258 -23.82 5.29 -15.54
CA ALA A 258 -22.85 4.49 -14.81
C ALA A 258 -21.85 5.40 -14.09
N ALA A 259 -21.42 4.96 -12.92
CA ALA A 259 -20.44 5.66 -12.11
C ALA A 259 -19.59 4.63 -11.36
N GLY A 260 -18.27 4.78 -11.43
CA GLY A 260 -17.32 4.08 -10.58
C GLY A 260 -17.14 4.83 -9.25
N SER A 261 -16.74 4.11 -8.21
CA SER A 261 -16.42 4.71 -6.93
C SER A 261 -15.27 5.71 -7.05
N PHE A 262 -15.26 6.73 -6.19
CA PHE A 262 -14.12 7.64 -6.06
C PHE A 262 -12.85 6.87 -5.67
N SER A 263 -11.75 7.20 -6.34
CA SER A 263 -10.42 6.68 -6.07
C SER A 263 -9.39 7.73 -6.47
N ASP A 264 -8.43 8.01 -5.58
CA ASP A 264 -7.47 9.11 -5.73
C ASP A 264 -8.17 10.45 -6.04
N GLY A 265 -9.32 10.71 -5.42
CA GLY A 265 -10.08 11.95 -5.56
C GLY A 265 -10.83 12.13 -6.89
N LEU A 266 -10.89 11.12 -7.75
CA LEU A 266 -11.62 11.15 -9.03
C LEU A 266 -12.58 9.96 -9.15
N ALA A 267 -13.67 10.13 -9.90
CA ALA A 267 -14.58 9.05 -10.27
C ALA A 267 -14.78 8.99 -11.79
N TRP A 268 -14.77 7.77 -12.33
CA TRP A 268 -15.17 7.53 -13.72
C TRP A 268 -16.68 7.51 -13.84
N VAL A 269 -17.24 8.27 -14.78
CA VAL A 269 -18.68 8.34 -15.03
C VAL A 269 -18.99 8.23 -16.52
N SER A 270 -20.18 7.73 -16.85
CA SER A 270 -20.67 7.61 -18.22
C SER A 270 -22.14 8.02 -18.32
N MET A 271 -22.43 8.86 -19.31
CA MET A 271 -23.80 9.29 -19.65
C MET A 271 -24.60 8.19 -20.35
N ASP A 272 -23.92 7.31 -21.09
CA ASP A 272 -24.54 6.23 -21.86
C ASP A 272 -24.57 4.90 -21.09
N GLY A 273 -23.70 4.77 -20.08
CA GLY A 273 -23.62 3.64 -19.16
C GLY A 273 -22.69 2.51 -19.61
N THR A 274 -22.29 2.49 -20.89
CA THR A 274 -21.50 1.39 -21.49
C THR A 274 -20.20 1.85 -22.17
N GLY A 275 -19.94 3.15 -22.26
CA GLY A 275 -18.77 3.73 -22.92
C GLY A 275 -18.73 5.25 -22.80
N GLY A 276 -17.81 5.91 -23.50
CA GLY A 276 -17.65 7.37 -23.43
C GLY A 276 -17.30 7.84 -22.01
N TRP A 277 -16.54 7.04 -21.27
CA TRP A 277 -16.18 7.32 -19.89
C TRP A 277 -15.36 8.61 -19.80
N MET A 278 -15.65 9.41 -18.77
CA MET A 278 -14.96 10.64 -18.39
C MET A 278 -14.65 10.59 -16.88
N ALA A 279 -13.66 11.35 -16.41
CA ALA A 279 -13.36 11.45 -14.98
C ALA A 279 -13.80 12.80 -14.41
N ILE A 280 -14.49 12.77 -13.28
CA ILE A 280 -14.94 13.95 -12.54
C ILE A 280 -14.33 14.00 -11.15
N ASP A 281 -14.24 15.21 -10.58
CA ASP A 281 -13.99 15.40 -9.15
C ASP A 281 -15.29 15.40 -8.32
N MET A 282 -15.18 15.56 -6.99
CA MET A 282 -16.34 15.59 -6.09
C MET A 282 -17.26 16.81 -6.27
N SER A 283 -16.79 17.85 -6.98
CA SER A 283 -17.56 19.05 -7.33
C SER A 283 -18.22 18.93 -8.71
N ASN A 284 -18.22 17.71 -9.29
CA ASN A 284 -18.75 17.42 -10.61
C ASN A 284 -18.02 18.14 -11.76
N ILE A 285 -16.78 18.57 -11.54
CA ILE A 285 -15.96 19.17 -12.60
C ILE A 285 -15.32 18.03 -13.40
N VAL A 286 -15.48 18.07 -14.72
CA VAL A 286 -14.83 17.13 -15.63
C VAL A 286 -13.33 17.44 -15.66
N VAL A 287 -12.54 16.54 -15.08
CA VAL A 287 -11.06 16.62 -15.07
C VAL A 287 -10.50 15.93 -16.30
N ILE A 288 -11.06 14.78 -16.68
CA ILE A 288 -10.67 14.05 -17.89
C ILE A 288 -11.89 13.98 -18.82
N PRO A 289 -11.82 14.57 -20.03
CA PRO A 289 -12.93 14.56 -20.99
C PRO A 289 -13.39 13.15 -21.38
N PRO A 290 -14.64 12.99 -21.85
CA PRO A 290 -15.13 11.72 -22.38
C PRO A 290 -14.32 11.26 -23.58
N GLY A 291 -14.11 9.96 -23.69
CA GLY A 291 -13.46 9.36 -24.86
C GLY A 291 -13.00 7.92 -24.71
N PHE A 292 -13.18 7.32 -23.53
CA PHE A 292 -12.73 5.96 -23.28
C PHE A 292 -13.89 4.96 -23.43
N ASP A 293 -13.59 3.83 -24.08
CA ASP A 293 -14.52 2.72 -24.23
C ASP A 293 -14.73 1.99 -22.89
N ASP A 294 -13.67 1.92 -22.09
CA ASP A 294 -13.64 1.21 -20.81
C ASP A 294 -12.52 1.78 -19.92
N VAL A 295 -12.67 1.64 -18.60
CA VAL A 295 -11.81 2.26 -17.61
C VAL A 295 -11.72 1.41 -16.34
N ARG A 296 -10.59 1.51 -15.63
CA ARG A 296 -10.44 0.97 -14.27
C ARG A 296 -10.22 2.12 -13.28
N PRO A 297 -10.51 1.91 -11.98
CA PRO A 297 -10.31 2.93 -10.95
C PRO A 297 -8.87 3.44 -10.93
N PHE A 298 -8.69 4.69 -10.51
CA PHE A 298 -7.36 5.24 -10.24
C PHE A 298 -6.69 4.47 -9.10
N ARG A 299 -5.40 4.20 -9.24
CA ARG A 299 -4.56 3.63 -8.17
C ARG A 299 -3.17 4.22 -8.26
N GLY A 300 -2.74 4.91 -7.20
CA GLY A 300 -1.42 5.55 -7.16
C GLY A 300 -1.26 6.63 -8.23
N GLY A 301 -2.34 7.33 -8.57
CA GLY A 301 -2.37 8.41 -9.54
C GLY A 301 -2.51 7.99 -11.01
N LEU A 302 -2.71 6.70 -11.28
CA LEU A 302 -2.87 6.15 -12.63
C LEU A 302 -4.17 5.38 -12.78
N ALA A 303 -4.78 5.46 -13.96
CA ALA A 303 -5.93 4.64 -14.34
C ALA A 303 -5.68 3.97 -15.68
N THR A 304 -6.07 2.70 -15.80
CA THR A 304 -6.04 2.01 -17.08
C THR A 304 -7.29 2.34 -17.88
N VAL A 305 -7.10 2.58 -19.17
CA VAL A 305 -8.18 3.00 -20.06
C VAL A 305 -8.11 2.21 -21.36
N ARG A 306 -9.25 2.05 -22.03
CA ARG A 306 -9.36 1.41 -23.33
C ARG A 306 -9.90 2.39 -24.37
N VAL A 307 -9.24 2.44 -25.53
CA VAL A 307 -9.69 3.19 -26.70
C VAL A 307 -9.46 2.35 -27.95
N GLY A 308 -10.46 2.21 -28.80
CA GLY A 308 -10.36 1.48 -30.06
C GLY A 308 -9.96 0.02 -29.87
N GLY A 309 -10.38 -0.59 -28.74
CA GLY A 309 -10.05 -1.97 -28.38
C GLY A 309 -8.66 -2.18 -27.76
N GLY A 310 -7.80 -1.16 -27.73
CA GLY A 310 -6.48 -1.21 -27.10
C GLY A 310 -6.47 -0.65 -25.68
N TRP A 311 -5.90 -1.39 -24.73
CA TRP A 311 -5.64 -0.95 -23.37
C TRP A 311 -4.36 -0.11 -23.29
N GLY A 312 -4.42 0.92 -22.47
CA GLY A 312 -3.34 1.84 -22.10
C GLY A 312 -3.60 2.42 -20.72
N ALA A 313 -3.01 3.56 -20.41
CA ALA A 313 -3.17 4.21 -19.11
C ALA A 313 -2.99 5.72 -19.18
N VAL A 314 -3.69 6.43 -18.30
CA VAL A 314 -3.63 7.87 -18.12
C VAL A 314 -3.27 8.22 -16.68
N ASP A 315 -2.69 9.40 -16.48
CA ASP A 315 -2.57 10.01 -15.16
C ASP A 315 -3.86 10.74 -14.74
N ARG A 316 -3.86 11.33 -13.54
CA ARG A 316 -5.00 12.10 -12.98
C ARG A 316 -5.37 13.35 -13.78
N THR A 317 -4.52 13.82 -14.68
CA THR A 317 -4.82 14.95 -15.59
C THR A 317 -5.41 14.48 -16.92
N GLY A 318 -5.41 13.16 -17.17
CA GLY A 318 -5.82 12.57 -18.44
C GLY A 318 -4.69 12.45 -19.46
N ALA A 319 -3.44 12.77 -19.08
CA ALA A 319 -2.30 12.57 -19.97
C ALA A 319 -2.04 11.07 -20.15
N VAL A 320 -1.94 10.63 -21.40
CA VAL A 320 -1.66 9.24 -21.74
C VAL A 320 -0.21 8.91 -21.37
N VAL A 321 -0.03 8.11 -20.33
CA VAL A 321 1.29 7.61 -19.90
C VAL A 321 1.63 6.28 -20.59
N VAL A 322 0.65 5.42 -20.83
CA VAL A 322 0.83 4.17 -21.58
C VAL A 322 -0.08 4.21 -22.82
N PRO A 323 0.46 4.10 -24.04
CA PRO A 323 -0.34 4.11 -25.26
C PRO A 323 -1.39 3.00 -25.29
N THR A 324 -2.60 3.32 -25.74
CA THR A 324 -3.73 2.40 -25.91
C THR A 324 -3.52 1.46 -27.10
N ARG A 325 -2.74 0.39 -26.90
CA ARG A 325 -2.39 -0.57 -27.96
C ARG A 325 -2.28 -2.02 -27.48
N TYR A 326 -2.37 -2.25 -26.17
CA TYR A 326 -2.21 -3.57 -25.58
C TYR A 326 -3.54 -4.32 -25.56
N HIS A 327 -3.51 -5.64 -25.69
CA HIS A 327 -4.72 -6.47 -25.64
C HIS A 327 -5.23 -6.64 -24.20
N SER A 328 -4.32 -6.53 -23.21
CA SER A 328 -4.61 -6.59 -21.79
C SER A 328 -3.56 -5.81 -21.00
N LEU A 329 -3.98 -5.28 -19.85
CA LEU A 329 -3.13 -4.61 -18.87
C LEU A 329 -3.53 -5.10 -17.47
N THR A 330 -3.16 -6.35 -17.17
CA THR A 330 -3.52 -7.05 -15.92
C THR A 330 -2.28 -7.65 -15.31
N THR A 331 -2.02 -7.33 -14.04
CA THR A 331 -0.78 -7.65 -13.35
C THR A 331 -0.95 -8.82 -12.40
N ALA A 332 -0.26 -9.92 -12.71
CA ALA A 332 -0.14 -11.06 -11.81
C ALA A 332 0.98 -10.82 -10.79
N LEU A 333 0.69 -11.05 -9.51
CA LEU A 333 1.64 -10.96 -8.41
C LEU A 333 2.14 -12.36 -8.00
N ALA A 334 3.33 -12.40 -7.40
CA ALA A 334 3.95 -13.65 -6.97
C ALA A 334 3.15 -14.40 -5.89
N ASP A 335 2.34 -13.69 -5.10
CA ASP A 335 1.45 -14.26 -4.08
C ASP A 335 0.14 -14.83 -4.65
N GLY A 336 -0.01 -14.85 -5.98
CA GLY A 336 -1.17 -15.41 -6.67
C GLY A 336 -2.32 -14.44 -6.90
N ARG A 337 -2.23 -13.20 -6.39
CA ARG A 337 -3.25 -12.17 -6.68
C ARG A 337 -3.09 -11.59 -8.07
N TYR A 338 -4.17 -11.01 -8.55
CA TYR A 338 -4.24 -10.27 -9.81
C TYR A 338 -4.73 -8.86 -9.55
N ILE A 339 -4.07 -7.89 -10.16
CA ILE A 339 -4.47 -6.49 -10.15
C ILE A 339 -4.86 -6.11 -11.57
N ASP A 340 -6.05 -5.54 -11.73
CA ASP A 340 -6.48 -4.95 -12.99
C ASP A 340 -5.83 -3.56 -13.10
N GLY A 341 -4.68 -3.51 -13.76
CA GLY A 341 -3.86 -2.31 -13.86
C GLY A 341 -2.52 -2.35 -13.13
N PHE A 342 -2.18 -1.21 -12.53
CA PHE A 342 -0.89 -0.99 -11.90
C PHE A 342 -0.87 -1.53 -10.47
N THR A 343 0.25 -2.14 -10.11
CA THR A 343 0.58 -2.42 -8.70
C THR A 343 0.82 -1.11 -7.94
N GLU A 344 0.87 -1.13 -6.61
CA GLU A 344 1.21 0.05 -5.78
C GLU A 344 2.63 0.57 -6.05
N GLU A 345 3.53 -0.29 -6.52
CA GLU A 345 4.84 0.13 -7.04
C GLU A 345 4.76 0.84 -8.40
N GLY A 346 3.58 0.98 -9.00
CA GLY A 346 3.40 1.58 -10.32
C GLY A 346 3.95 0.72 -11.44
N LEU A 347 3.76 -0.60 -11.37
CA LEU A 347 4.09 -1.53 -12.45
C LEU A 347 2.84 -2.13 -13.06
N ALA A 348 2.86 -2.36 -14.36
CA ALA A 348 1.80 -3.06 -15.05
C ALA A 348 2.34 -4.15 -15.97
N VAL A 349 1.75 -5.34 -15.92
CA VAL A 349 1.96 -6.35 -16.96
C VAL A 349 1.07 -6.02 -18.15
N VAL A 350 1.69 -5.91 -19.32
CA VAL A 350 1.02 -5.61 -20.58
C VAL A 350 1.08 -6.83 -21.49
N GLU A 351 0.01 -7.07 -22.24
CA GLU A 351 -0.05 -8.14 -23.24
C GLU A 351 -0.18 -7.59 -24.66
N LEU A 352 0.68 -8.07 -25.56
CA LEU A 352 0.62 -7.78 -26.98
C LEU A 352 0.82 -9.10 -27.76
N ASN A 353 -0.15 -9.47 -28.60
CA ASN A 353 -0.09 -10.66 -29.46
C ASN A 353 0.23 -11.96 -28.67
N GLY A 354 -0.40 -12.15 -27.51
CA GLY A 354 -0.19 -13.32 -26.65
C GLY A 354 1.16 -13.37 -25.94
N ARG A 355 1.95 -12.29 -26.00
CA ARG A 355 3.20 -12.12 -25.26
C ARG A 355 3.06 -11.02 -24.23
N ARG A 356 3.62 -11.25 -23.05
CA ARG A 356 3.57 -10.38 -21.88
C ARG A 356 4.91 -9.71 -21.64
N GLY A 357 4.82 -8.46 -21.20
CA GLY A 357 5.93 -7.60 -20.80
C GLY A 357 5.54 -6.77 -19.58
N VAL A 358 6.41 -5.85 -19.18
CA VAL A 358 6.19 -4.98 -18.01
C VAL A 358 6.46 -3.54 -18.39
N VAL A 359 5.56 -2.65 -18.01
CA VAL A 359 5.74 -1.20 -18.06
C VAL A 359 5.76 -0.61 -16.66
N ASP A 360 6.45 0.50 -16.48
CA ASP A 360 6.34 1.32 -15.27
C ASP A 360 5.28 2.41 -15.39
N ARG A 361 5.12 3.17 -14.30
CA ARG A 361 4.16 4.29 -14.18
C ARG A 361 4.34 5.41 -15.19
N THR A 362 5.53 5.54 -15.78
CA THR A 362 5.81 6.53 -16.83
C THR A 362 5.50 5.98 -18.23
N GLY A 363 5.08 4.72 -18.29
CA GLY A 363 4.88 3.94 -19.51
C GLY A 363 6.15 3.46 -20.18
N ARG A 364 7.30 3.58 -19.51
CA ARG A 364 8.54 2.98 -19.99
C ARG A 364 8.40 1.47 -19.93
N VAL A 365 8.71 0.82 -21.05
CA VAL A 365 8.79 -0.64 -21.14
C VAL A 365 10.07 -1.10 -20.44
N ILE A 366 9.91 -1.80 -19.30
CA ILE A 366 11.02 -2.45 -18.59
C ILE A 366 11.31 -3.81 -19.22
N VAL A 367 10.26 -4.60 -19.47
CA VAL A 367 10.36 -5.91 -20.12
C VAL A 367 9.51 -5.86 -21.37
N ALA A 368 10.12 -6.07 -22.54
CA ALA A 368 9.38 -6.11 -23.79
C ALA A 368 8.37 -7.26 -23.80
N PRO A 369 7.20 -7.12 -24.47
CA PRO A 369 6.26 -8.21 -24.66
C PRO A 369 6.86 -9.38 -25.46
N ALA A 370 7.53 -10.31 -24.77
CA ALA A 370 8.25 -11.43 -25.37
C ALA A 370 7.97 -12.77 -24.65
N HIS A 371 7.41 -12.71 -23.45
CA HIS A 371 7.26 -13.87 -22.57
C HIS A 371 5.82 -14.37 -22.57
N PRO A 372 5.54 -15.67 -22.69
CA PRO A 372 4.18 -16.20 -22.53
C PRO A 372 3.57 -15.87 -21.16
N THR A 373 4.40 -15.78 -20.12
CA THR A 373 3.95 -15.44 -18.77
C THR A 373 4.97 -14.56 -18.08
N VAL A 374 4.48 -13.53 -17.40
CA VAL A 374 5.25 -12.66 -16.51
C VAL A 374 4.47 -12.51 -15.21
N VAL A 375 5.16 -12.61 -14.08
CA VAL A 375 4.63 -12.39 -12.74
C VAL A 375 5.52 -11.39 -12.02
N VAL A 376 4.93 -10.37 -11.41
CA VAL A 376 5.65 -9.34 -10.66
C VAL A 376 5.96 -9.89 -9.26
N HIS A 377 7.24 -9.93 -8.93
CA HIS A 377 7.75 -10.24 -7.59
C HIS A 377 8.40 -8.97 -6.99
N PRO A 378 8.40 -8.76 -5.66
CA PRO A 378 8.93 -7.53 -5.05
C PRO A 378 10.38 -7.19 -5.42
N VAL A 379 11.18 -8.17 -5.83
CA VAL A 379 12.59 -7.96 -6.20
C VAL A 379 12.97 -8.39 -7.62
N ALA A 380 12.04 -8.95 -8.39
CA ALA A 380 12.32 -9.51 -9.72
C ALA A 380 11.04 -9.62 -10.58
N PHE A 381 11.19 -9.97 -11.85
CA PHE A 381 10.09 -10.41 -12.70
C PHE A 381 10.25 -11.90 -13.00
N LEU A 382 9.33 -12.72 -12.53
CA LEU A 382 9.34 -14.15 -12.84
C LEU A 382 8.79 -14.36 -14.24
N ILE A 383 9.52 -15.11 -15.07
CA ILE A 383 9.16 -15.34 -16.46
C ILE A 383 8.97 -16.84 -16.74
N GLY A 384 7.86 -17.18 -17.38
CA GLY A 384 7.52 -18.55 -17.78
C GLY A 384 7.63 -18.75 -19.29
N ASP A 385 7.88 -19.97 -19.75
CA ASP A 385 7.85 -20.33 -21.18
C ASP A 385 6.51 -20.91 -21.67
N GLY A 386 5.52 -21.05 -20.78
CA GLY A 386 4.24 -21.68 -21.08
C GLY A 386 4.27 -23.21 -21.10
N ALA A 387 5.46 -23.83 -21.09
CA ALA A 387 5.68 -25.28 -21.00
C ALA A 387 6.09 -25.72 -19.59
N GLY A 388 6.02 -24.81 -18.60
CA GLY A 388 6.29 -25.08 -17.20
C GLY A 388 7.71 -24.73 -16.73
N ARG A 389 8.57 -24.18 -17.60
CA ARG A 389 9.90 -23.71 -17.17
C ARG A 389 9.88 -22.23 -16.79
N TRP A 390 10.55 -21.94 -15.67
CA TRP A 390 10.59 -20.64 -15.03
C TRP A 390 12.03 -20.14 -14.86
N GLY A 391 12.17 -18.82 -14.91
CA GLY A 391 13.39 -18.07 -14.61
C GLY A 391 13.01 -16.68 -14.11
N ALA A 392 13.99 -15.78 -14.00
CA ALA A 392 13.75 -14.43 -13.51
C ALA A 392 14.56 -13.38 -14.27
N LEU A 393 13.95 -12.21 -14.41
CA LEU A 393 14.63 -10.96 -14.77
C LEU A 393 14.75 -10.09 -13.51
N ASP A 394 15.80 -9.28 -13.44
CA ASP A 394 15.94 -8.27 -12.40
C ASP A 394 14.94 -7.11 -12.60
N ARG A 395 14.92 -6.14 -11.67
CA ARG A 395 14.02 -4.98 -11.74
C ARG A 395 14.31 -4.01 -12.89
N ARG A 396 15.38 -4.24 -13.66
CA ARG A 396 15.75 -3.48 -14.86
C ARG A 396 15.36 -4.22 -16.15
N GLY A 397 14.88 -5.46 -16.04
CA GLY A 397 14.55 -6.32 -17.17
C GLY A 397 15.72 -7.17 -17.68
N GLU A 398 16.85 -7.14 -16.98
CA GLU A 398 18.03 -7.93 -17.33
C GLU A 398 17.93 -9.34 -16.76
N ARG A 399 18.58 -10.32 -17.39
CA ARG A 399 18.52 -11.70 -16.95
C ARG A 399 19.16 -11.89 -15.58
N LEU A 400 18.39 -12.42 -14.63
CA LEU A 400 18.84 -12.73 -13.27
C LEU A 400 19.01 -14.24 -13.06
N ILE A 401 18.01 -15.04 -13.46
CA ILE A 401 18.01 -16.50 -13.34
C ILE A 401 17.59 -17.10 -14.68
N ASP A 402 18.36 -18.09 -15.14
CA ASP A 402 18.06 -18.81 -16.38
C ASP A 402 16.72 -19.54 -16.29
N ARG A 403 15.99 -19.57 -17.40
CA ARG A 403 14.66 -20.17 -17.47
C ARG A 403 14.71 -21.69 -17.62
N VAL A 404 15.21 -22.35 -16.59
CA VAL A 404 15.43 -23.81 -16.52
C VAL A 404 14.70 -24.47 -15.36
N HIS A 405 14.14 -23.70 -14.44
CA HIS A 405 13.53 -24.23 -13.22
C HIS A 405 12.13 -24.79 -13.48
N PRO A 406 11.73 -25.90 -12.84
CA PRO A 406 10.45 -26.56 -13.11
C PRO A 406 9.25 -25.88 -12.43
N SER A 407 9.46 -24.91 -11.54
CA SER A 407 8.40 -24.20 -10.83
C SER A 407 8.83 -22.79 -10.43
N ARG A 408 7.84 -21.95 -10.10
CA ARG A 408 8.05 -20.60 -9.53
C ARG A 408 8.79 -20.66 -8.20
N ASP A 409 8.40 -21.59 -7.33
CA ASP A 409 8.97 -21.72 -5.98
C ASP A 409 10.48 -21.95 -6.01
N ARG A 410 10.97 -22.76 -6.97
CA ARG A 410 12.41 -22.98 -7.15
C ARG A 410 13.17 -21.73 -7.60
N VAL A 411 12.52 -20.84 -8.34
CA VAL A 411 13.11 -19.55 -8.72
C VAL A 411 13.11 -18.61 -7.51
N LEU A 412 12.06 -18.63 -6.68
CA LEU A 412 11.99 -17.83 -5.45
C LEU A 412 13.07 -18.24 -4.45
N GLU A 413 13.27 -19.55 -4.22
CA GLU A 413 14.36 -20.07 -3.38
C GLU A 413 15.74 -19.55 -3.83
N GLU A 414 15.97 -19.46 -5.13
CA GLU A 414 17.24 -18.98 -5.70
C GLU A 414 17.39 -17.46 -5.56
N ILE A 415 16.29 -16.71 -5.74
CA ILE A 415 16.26 -15.27 -5.46
C ILE A 415 16.61 -15.01 -3.99
N ASP A 416 16.06 -15.78 -3.06
CA ASP A 416 16.33 -15.60 -1.63
C ASP A 416 17.80 -15.85 -1.28
N LYS A 417 18.45 -16.84 -1.90
CA LYS A 417 19.90 -17.04 -1.76
C LYS A 417 20.69 -15.85 -2.27
N LEU A 418 20.33 -15.30 -3.43
CA LEU A 418 20.98 -14.11 -4.00
C LEU A 418 20.79 -12.86 -3.12
N LEU A 419 19.69 -12.79 -2.38
CA LEU A 419 19.39 -11.67 -1.48
C LEU A 419 19.94 -11.85 -0.05
N ALA A 420 20.23 -13.08 0.37
CA ALA A 420 20.77 -13.37 1.71
C ALA A 420 22.14 -12.70 1.94
N ASP A 421 22.90 -12.47 0.86
CA ASP A 421 24.18 -11.74 0.90
C ASP A 421 24.04 -10.22 1.03
N ALA A 422 22.83 -9.68 0.89
CA ALA A 422 22.55 -8.25 1.01
C ALA A 422 21.84 -7.95 2.33
N THR A 423 22.58 -7.94 3.45
CA THR A 423 22.09 -7.50 4.76
C THR A 423 21.80 -5.99 4.74
N PRO A 424 20.55 -5.52 4.79
CA PRO A 424 20.28 -4.11 5.07
C PRO A 424 19.96 -4.03 6.56
N LEU A 425 20.99 -4.07 7.40
CA LEU A 425 20.87 -3.73 8.82
C LEU A 425 20.76 -2.21 8.94
N LEU A 426 19.53 -1.73 9.15
CA LEU A 426 19.07 -0.87 10.24
C LEU A 426 17.63 -0.42 9.97
#